data_AF-A0ABC8AC10-F1
#
_entry.id   AF-A0ABC8AC10-F1
#
_cell.length_a   1.000
_cell.length_b   1.000
_cell.length_c   1.000
_cell.angle_alpha   90.00
_cell.angle_beta   90.00
_cell.angle_gamma   90.00
#
_symmetry.space_group_name_H-M   'P 1'
#
loop_
_entity.id
_entity.type
_entity.pdbx_description
1 polymer ?
#
loop_
_entity_poly.entity_id
_entity_poly.type
_entity_poly.pdbx_seq_one_letter_code
_entity_poly.pdbx_strand_id
1 'polypeptide(L)'
;METKTYTKRENARRAGVAAGVPAELVEITVHKNGDEVRFGWKAKQPPANAAQGAANTPTATATECEPVAPAVAVQGVTTSKAKKAAAPKVERIEQNGVKRPKEGGLCAAVWAWLDANPGATIKDAKVAAPGNGWNENNVACEFYAWRKFNGISRQTSSDAR
;
A
#
# COMPACT_ATOMS: atom_id res chain seq x y z
N MET A 1 -29.85 6.70 -17.01
CA MET A 1 -28.54 6.86 -16.34
C MET A 1 -27.73 5.62 -16.61
N GLU A 2 -26.69 5.71 -17.43
CA GLU A 2 -25.81 4.55 -17.71
C GLU A 2 -25.08 4.15 -16.43
N THR A 3 -25.26 2.91 -16.00
CA THR A 3 -24.53 2.33 -14.88
C THR A 3 -23.08 2.09 -15.31
N LYS A 4 -22.19 3.03 -14.98
CA LYS A 4 -20.75 2.91 -15.21
C LYS A 4 -20.22 1.70 -14.43
N THR A 5 -19.91 0.66 -15.18
CA THR A 5 -19.33 -0.59 -14.68
C THR A 5 -17.85 -0.64 -15.07
N TYR A 6 -17.04 -1.35 -14.28
CA TYR A 6 -15.59 -1.41 -14.38
C TYR A 6 -15.12 -2.86 -14.45
N THR A 7 -13.98 -3.14 -15.07
CA THR A 7 -13.39 -4.50 -15.12
C THR A 7 -12.76 -4.91 -13.78
N LYS A 8 -12.47 -3.94 -12.91
CA LYS A 8 -11.87 -4.17 -11.58
C LYS A 8 -12.73 -3.56 -10.47
N ARG A 9 -12.88 -4.30 -9.37
CA ARG A 9 -13.54 -3.85 -8.12
C ARG A 9 -12.92 -2.56 -7.57
N GLU A 10 -11.60 -2.46 -7.57
CA GLU A 10 -10.88 -1.28 -7.04
C GLU A 10 -11.20 -0.02 -7.85
N ASN A 11 -11.35 -0.15 -9.17
CA ASN A 11 -11.72 0.99 -10.03
C ASN A 11 -13.13 1.47 -9.72
N ALA A 12 -14.07 0.54 -9.50
CA ALA A 12 -15.42 0.88 -9.05
C ALA A 12 -15.39 1.58 -7.68
N ARG A 13 -14.55 1.11 -6.75
CA ARG A 13 -14.40 1.76 -5.43
C ARG A 13 -13.81 3.16 -5.52
N ARG A 14 -12.73 3.33 -6.29
CA ARG A 14 -12.10 4.64 -6.52
C ARG A 14 -13.04 5.60 -7.23
N ALA A 15 -13.87 5.12 -8.15
CA ALA A 15 -14.88 5.93 -8.81
C ALA A 15 -15.96 6.44 -7.83
N GLY A 16 -16.39 5.62 -6.87
CA GLY A 16 -17.28 6.07 -5.79
C GLY A 16 -16.64 7.13 -4.88
N VAL A 17 -15.36 6.96 -4.53
CA VAL A 17 -14.60 7.94 -3.75
C VAL A 17 -14.40 9.24 -4.53
N ALA A 18 -14.08 9.16 -5.82
CA ALA A 18 -13.95 10.32 -6.70
C ALA A 18 -15.29 11.05 -6.90
N ALA A 19 -16.41 10.35 -6.75
CA ALA A 19 -17.75 10.94 -6.74
C ALA A 19 -18.15 11.55 -5.37
N GLY A 20 -17.24 11.58 -4.39
CA GLY A 20 -17.46 12.19 -3.08
C GLY A 20 -18.08 11.26 -2.03
N VAL A 21 -18.22 9.97 -2.33
CA VAL A 21 -18.73 8.98 -1.36
C VAL A 21 -17.55 8.42 -0.56
N PRO A 22 -17.55 8.52 0.79
CA PRO A 22 -16.46 7.98 1.59
C PRO A 22 -16.34 6.47 1.38
N ALA A 23 -15.13 5.93 1.43
CA ALA A 23 -14.82 4.57 0.99
C ALA A 23 -15.55 3.46 1.78
N GLU A 24 -16.13 3.78 2.93
CA GLU A 24 -16.96 2.91 3.77
C GLU A 24 -18.43 2.86 3.33
N LEU A 25 -18.87 3.91 2.63
CA LEU A 25 -20.20 4.05 2.05
C LEU A 25 -20.22 3.72 0.56
N VAL A 26 -19.07 3.36 -0.04
CA VAL A 26 -19.02 2.86 -1.40
C VAL A 26 -19.31 1.36 -1.41
N GLU A 27 -20.52 1.00 -1.84
CA GLU A 27 -20.94 -0.38 -2.03
C GLU A 27 -20.60 -0.84 -3.44
N ILE A 28 -19.85 -1.94 -3.58
CA ILE A 28 -19.50 -2.49 -4.89
C ILE A 28 -20.57 -3.48 -5.33
N THR A 29 -21.17 -3.23 -6.49
CA THR A 29 -22.06 -4.18 -7.15
C THR A 29 -21.27 -5.07 -8.10
N VAL A 30 -21.60 -6.36 -8.17
CA VAL A 30 -20.98 -7.31 -9.11
C VAL A 30 -22.03 -7.72 -10.14
N HIS A 31 -21.74 -7.46 -11.41
CA HIS A 31 -22.54 -7.85 -12.56
C HIS A 31 -21.84 -9.02 -13.25
N LYS A 32 -22.53 -10.15 -13.40
CA LYS A 32 -22.02 -11.34 -14.09
C LYS A 32 -22.76 -11.50 -15.40
N ASN A 33 -22.05 -11.40 -16.53
CA ASN A 33 -22.59 -11.60 -17.86
C ASN A 33 -21.83 -12.73 -18.54
N GLY A 34 -22.32 -13.97 -18.40
CA GLY A 34 -21.59 -15.16 -18.84
C GLY A 34 -20.23 -15.26 -18.14
N ASP A 35 -19.15 -15.26 -18.93
CA ASP A 35 -17.77 -15.29 -18.45
C ASP A 35 -17.21 -13.92 -18.03
N GLU A 36 -17.91 -12.82 -18.34
CA GLU A 36 -17.46 -11.47 -18.03
C GLU A 36 -18.01 -10.97 -16.68
N VAL A 37 -17.11 -10.65 -15.76
CA VAL A 37 -17.45 -10.03 -14.46
C VAL A 37 -17.14 -8.55 -14.50
N ARG A 38 -18.17 -7.74 -14.28
CA ARG A 38 -18.12 -6.28 -14.27
C ARG A 38 -18.50 -5.78 -12.88
N PHE A 39 -17.87 -4.71 -12.42
CA PHE A 39 -18.06 -4.15 -11.09
C PHE A 39 -18.67 -2.76 -11.20
N GLY A 40 -19.84 -2.53 -10.62
CA GLY A 40 -20.40 -1.20 -10.43
C GLY A 40 -20.13 -0.70 -9.01
N TRP A 41 -20.52 0.55 -8.75
CA TRP A 41 -20.54 1.08 -7.40
C TRP A 41 -21.88 1.81 -7.14
N LYS A 42 -22.30 1.79 -5.89
CA LYS A 42 -23.47 2.52 -5.39
C LYS A 42 -23.10 3.22 -4.08
N ALA A 43 -23.62 4.42 -3.88
CA ALA A 43 -23.55 5.09 -2.59
C ALA A 43 -24.52 4.40 -1.63
N LYS A 44 -23.99 3.81 -0.56
CA LYS A 44 -24.77 3.46 0.62
C LYS A 44 -25.05 4.76 1.35
N GLN A 45 -26.29 5.23 1.27
CA GLN A 45 -26.71 6.48 1.91
C GLN A 45 -26.28 6.44 3.39
N PRO A 46 -25.48 7.42 3.87
CA PRO A 46 -25.37 7.61 5.31
C PRO A 46 -26.75 8.01 5.85
N PRO A 47 -27.09 7.72 7.11
CA PRO A 47 -28.21 8.39 7.76
C PRO A 47 -28.03 9.90 7.57
N ALA A 48 -29.08 10.57 7.14
CA ALA A 48 -29.09 11.88 6.47
C ALA A 48 -28.59 13.10 7.29
N ASN A 49 -27.64 12.94 8.22
CA ASN A 49 -27.31 13.94 9.22
C ASN A 49 -25.80 14.21 9.38
N ALA A 50 -25.01 14.12 8.30
CA ALA A 50 -23.57 14.43 8.33
C ALA A 50 -23.15 15.52 7.32
N ALA A 51 -24.11 16.34 6.86
CA ALA A 51 -23.84 17.46 5.98
C ALA A 51 -24.14 18.78 6.70
N GLN A 52 -23.30 19.14 7.68
CA GLN A 52 -23.17 20.51 8.18
C GLN A 52 -21.95 20.59 9.11
N GLY A 53 -20.97 21.42 8.76
CA GLY A 53 -19.85 21.72 9.66
C GLY A 53 -18.47 21.88 9.01
N ALA A 54 -18.38 22.50 7.84
CA ALA A 54 -17.11 23.07 7.38
C ALA A 54 -17.01 24.51 7.89
N ALA A 55 -16.48 24.71 9.10
CA ALA A 55 -15.90 25.98 9.53
C ALA A 55 -14.99 25.77 10.75
N ASN A 56 -13.76 26.29 10.63
CA ASN A 56 -12.80 26.64 11.68
C ASN A 56 -11.78 25.57 12.15
N THR A 57 -10.59 25.66 11.57
CA THR A 57 -9.29 25.57 12.30
C THR A 57 -9.21 26.83 13.21
N PRO A 58 -8.60 26.84 14.43
CA PRO A 58 -7.26 26.32 14.69
C PRO A 58 -6.96 25.75 16.10
N THR A 59 -5.72 25.28 16.23
CA THR A 59 -4.81 25.42 17.40
C THR A 59 -4.52 24.20 18.26
N ALA A 60 -3.27 24.22 18.73
CA ALA A 60 -2.46 23.16 19.32
C ALA A 60 -2.92 22.71 20.72
N THR A 61 -2.51 21.50 21.12
CA THR A 61 -1.72 21.27 22.35
C THR A 61 -1.24 19.82 22.42
N ALA A 62 0.05 19.69 22.73
CA ALA A 62 0.80 18.46 22.92
C ALA A 62 0.36 17.66 24.16
N THR A 63 0.54 16.34 24.13
CA THR A 63 0.93 15.50 25.28
C THR A 63 1.35 14.11 24.76
N GLU A 64 2.67 13.95 24.66
CA GLU A 64 3.52 12.78 25.00
C GLU A 64 2.87 11.86 26.08
N CYS A 65 2.88 10.53 26.10
CA CYS A 65 3.96 9.56 25.89
C CYS A 65 3.38 8.14 25.70
N GLU A 66 4.24 7.28 25.16
CA GLU A 66 4.19 5.86 24.79
C GLU A 66 3.83 4.85 25.93
N PRO A 67 3.94 3.50 25.76
CA PRO A 67 3.83 2.61 24.58
C PRO A 67 2.94 1.36 24.84
N VAL A 68 2.39 0.72 23.79
CA VAL A 68 2.23 -0.76 23.78
C VAL A 68 2.28 -1.30 22.34
N ALA A 69 3.41 -1.91 22.01
CA ALA A 69 3.52 -2.96 21.00
C ALA A 69 3.35 -4.33 21.70
N PRO A 70 3.32 -5.47 21.00
CA PRO A 70 2.76 -5.77 19.67
C PRO A 70 1.97 -7.10 19.70
N ALA A 71 0.88 -7.24 18.95
CA ALA A 71 0.46 -8.56 18.44
C ALA A 71 -0.73 -8.42 17.50
N VAL A 72 -0.53 -8.56 16.19
CA VAL A 72 -1.48 -9.34 15.40
C VAL A 72 -0.78 -9.89 14.17
N ALA A 73 -0.55 -11.20 14.20
CA ALA A 73 -0.40 -12.01 13.02
C ALA A 73 -1.67 -11.82 12.16
N VAL A 74 -1.52 -11.38 10.92
CA VAL A 74 -2.58 -11.56 9.92
C VAL A 74 -2.01 -12.37 8.78
N GLN A 75 -2.49 -13.59 8.77
CA GLN A 75 -2.31 -14.64 7.78
C GLN A 75 -2.75 -14.17 6.39
N GLY A 76 -1.90 -14.47 5.41
CA GLY A 76 -2.28 -15.07 4.13
C GLY A 76 -3.39 -14.41 3.30
N VAL A 77 -3.01 -13.49 2.41
CA VAL A 77 -3.72 -13.32 1.13
C VAL A 77 -3.00 -14.18 0.09
N THR A 78 -3.55 -15.37 -0.17
CA THR A 78 -3.16 -16.23 -1.28
C THR A 78 -4.09 -15.98 -2.46
N THR A 79 -3.76 -15.03 -3.33
CA THR A 79 -4.41 -14.95 -4.65
C THR A 79 -3.75 -15.95 -5.59
N SER A 80 -4.26 -17.18 -5.54
CA SER A 80 -3.91 -18.21 -6.52
C SER A 80 -4.65 -17.94 -7.83
N LYS A 81 -3.92 -17.68 -8.94
CA LYS A 81 -3.82 -18.61 -10.09
C LYS A 81 -3.16 -17.95 -11.32
N ALA A 82 -1.90 -18.32 -11.56
CA ALA A 82 -1.40 -18.71 -12.89
C ALA A 82 -0.18 -19.62 -12.69
N LYS A 83 -0.29 -20.85 -13.17
CA LYS A 83 0.76 -21.88 -13.13
C LYS A 83 1.84 -21.51 -14.14
N LYS A 84 3.05 -21.18 -13.67
CA LYS A 84 4.28 -21.22 -14.47
C LYS A 84 5.43 -21.74 -13.58
N ALA A 85 6.33 -22.48 -14.21
CA ALA A 85 7.28 -23.44 -13.65
C ALA A 85 7.98 -23.03 -12.34
N ALA A 86 8.23 -24.05 -11.51
CA ALA A 86 9.02 -23.93 -10.29
C ALA A 86 10.43 -23.39 -10.60
N ALA A 87 10.62 -22.10 -10.38
CA ALA A 87 11.96 -21.53 -10.24
C ALA A 87 12.59 -22.11 -8.96
N PRO A 88 13.92 -22.36 -8.96
CA PRO A 88 14.63 -22.94 -7.83
C PRO A 88 14.31 -22.19 -6.54
N LYS A 89 14.17 -22.94 -5.43
CA LYS A 89 14.07 -22.36 -4.09
C LYS A 89 15.40 -21.68 -3.78
N VAL A 90 15.56 -20.45 -4.26
CA VAL A 90 16.63 -19.57 -3.80
C VAL A 90 16.34 -19.32 -2.34
N GLU A 91 17.27 -19.76 -1.50
CA GLU A 91 17.24 -19.53 -0.07
C GLU A 91 17.08 -18.03 0.18
N ARG A 92 15.92 -17.68 0.76
CA ARG A 92 15.53 -16.29 0.92
C ARG A 92 16.41 -15.68 2.01
N ILE A 93 17.45 -14.98 1.59
CA ILE A 93 18.46 -14.36 2.44
C ILE A 93 17.75 -13.53 3.52
N GLU A 94 18.08 -13.84 4.77
CA GLU A 94 17.70 -13.09 5.94
C GLU A 94 18.94 -12.38 6.47
N GLN A 95 18.89 -11.06 6.54
CA GLN A 95 19.98 -10.23 7.05
C GLN A 95 19.39 -9.17 7.97
N ASN A 96 20.05 -8.93 9.11
CA ASN A 96 19.65 -7.91 10.08
C ASN A 96 18.19 -8.05 10.58
N GLY A 97 17.70 -9.29 10.67
CA GLY A 97 16.32 -9.61 11.08
C GLY A 97 15.26 -9.19 10.06
N VAL A 98 15.65 -8.88 8.83
CA VAL A 98 14.73 -8.63 7.71
C VAL A 98 14.96 -9.70 6.66
N LYS A 99 13.86 -10.21 6.11
CA LYS A 99 13.91 -11.23 5.08
C LYS A 99 13.54 -10.64 3.73
N ARG A 100 14.40 -10.87 2.73
CA ARG A 100 14.20 -10.30 1.39
C ARG A 100 12.86 -10.76 0.79
N PRO A 101 12.09 -9.89 0.10
CA PRO A 101 10.84 -10.28 -0.54
C PRO A 101 11.09 -11.37 -1.58
N LYS A 102 10.07 -12.21 -1.82
CA LYS A 102 10.14 -13.21 -2.89
C LYS A 102 10.09 -12.51 -4.25
N GLU A 103 11.00 -12.90 -5.14
CA GLU A 103 11.03 -12.41 -6.52
C GLU A 103 9.70 -12.63 -7.26
N GLY A 104 9.35 -11.68 -8.13
CA GLY A 104 8.14 -11.71 -8.96
C GLY A 104 6.97 -10.89 -8.42
N GLY A 105 7.10 -10.22 -7.27
CA GLY A 105 6.12 -9.27 -6.75
C GLY A 105 6.57 -7.81 -6.84
N LEU A 106 5.62 -6.87 -6.69
CA LEU A 106 5.91 -5.42 -6.69
C LEU A 106 6.92 -5.03 -5.60
N CYS A 107 6.87 -5.64 -4.40
CA CYS A 107 7.85 -5.40 -3.33
C CYS A 107 9.27 -5.81 -3.75
N ALA A 108 9.42 -6.95 -4.44
CA ALA A 108 10.72 -7.36 -4.96
C ALA A 108 11.22 -6.43 -6.07
N ALA A 109 10.32 -5.87 -6.89
CA ALA A 109 10.69 -4.86 -7.89
C ALA A 109 11.22 -3.57 -7.26
N VAL A 110 10.61 -3.11 -6.15
CA VAL A 110 11.11 -1.97 -5.37
C VAL A 110 12.51 -2.27 -4.82
N TRP A 111 12.70 -3.45 -4.23
CA TRP A 111 14.01 -3.84 -3.69
C TRP A 111 15.08 -3.95 -4.79
N ALA A 112 14.76 -4.55 -5.94
CA ALA A 112 15.69 -4.62 -7.07
C ALA A 112 16.12 -3.24 -7.58
N TRP A 113 15.20 -2.27 -7.58
CA TRP A 113 15.52 -0.88 -7.90
C TRP A 113 16.42 -0.23 -6.85
N LEU A 114 16.20 -0.50 -5.56
CA LEU A 114 17.05 0.01 -4.48
C LEU A 114 18.44 -0.64 -4.47
N ASP A 115 18.53 -1.93 -4.80
CA ASP A 115 19.82 -2.63 -4.95
C ASP A 115 20.64 -2.04 -6.11
N ALA A 116 19.97 -1.64 -7.20
CA ALA A 116 20.61 -0.92 -8.30
C ALA A 116 20.93 0.55 -7.98
N ASN A 117 20.27 1.13 -6.98
CA ASN A 117 20.42 2.53 -6.56
C ASN A 117 20.68 2.62 -5.04
N PRO A 118 21.82 2.12 -4.53
CA PRO A 118 22.02 1.99 -3.09
C PRO A 118 22.10 3.33 -2.33
N GLY A 119 22.37 4.42 -3.03
CA GLY A 119 22.35 5.79 -2.49
C GLY A 119 21.02 6.52 -2.63
N ALA A 120 20.00 5.90 -3.22
CA ALA A 120 18.70 6.55 -3.43
C ALA A 120 18.08 6.96 -2.09
N THR A 121 17.49 8.15 -2.08
CA THR A 121 16.66 8.60 -0.97
C THR A 121 15.24 8.08 -1.13
N ILE A 122 14.45 8.15 -0.06
CA ILE A 122 13.02 7.82 -0.13
C ILE A 122 12.26 8.73 -1.10
N LYS A 123 12.74 9.96 -1.35
CA LYS A 123 12.14 10.85 -2.35
C LYS A 123 12.36 10.30 -3.76
N ASP A 124 13.57 9.83 -4.06
CA ASP A 124 13.91 9.25 -5.36
C ASP A 124 13.11 7.97 -5.61
N ALA A 125 12.98 7.11 -4.58
CA ALA A 125 12.17 5.90 -4.67
C ALA A 125 10.68 6.21 -4.94
N LYS A 126 10.13 7.28 -4.33
CA LYS A 126 8.76 7.73 -4.58
C LYS A 126 8.58 8.32 -5.97
N VAL A 127 9.57 9.05 -6.49
CA VAL A 127 9.55 9.56 -7.87
C VAL A 127 9.55 8.41 -8.89
N ALA A 128 10.26 7.31 -8.62
CA ALA A 128 10.25 6.12 -9.46
C ALA A 128 8.92 5.32 -9.38
N ALA A 129 8.14 5.49 -8.32
CA ALA A 129 6.93 4.71 -8.06
C ALA A 129 5.86 4.78 -9.17
N PRO A 130 5.40 5.96 -9.63
CA PRO A 130 4.35 6.05 -10.64
C PRO A 130 4.78 5.46 -12.00
N GLY A 131 6.04 5.63 -12.38
CA GLY A 131 6.57 5.07 -13.64
C GLY A 131 6.62 3.54 -13.66
N ASN A 132 6.67 2.91 -12.47
CA ASN A 132 6.71 1.46 -12.31
C ASN A 132 5.38 0.87 -11.80
N GLY A 133 4.33 1.70 -11.66
CA GLY A 133 3.03 1.27 -11.13
C GLY A 133 3.06 0.86 -9.65
N TRP A 134 4.02 1.36 -8.88
CA TRP A 134 4.14 1.07 -7.44
C TRP A 134 3.27 2.01 -6.61
N ASN A 135 2.79 1.50 -5.48
CA ASN A 135 2.12 2.32 -4.47
C ASN A 135 3.19 3.01 -3.61
N GLU A 136 3.19 4.35 -3.55
CA GLU A 136 4.16 5.14 -2.79
C GLU A 136 4.23 4.78 -1.30
N ASN A 137 3.09 4.41 -0.70
CA ASN A 137 3.07 3.98 0.70
C ASN A 137 3.79 2.63 0.87
N ASN A 138 3.61 1.72 -0.10
CA ASN A 138 4.34 0.46 -0.12
C ASN A 138 5.84 0.70 -0.33
N VAL A 139 6.20 1.58 -1.28
CA VAL A 139 7.61 1.95 -1.54
C VAL A 139 8.28 2.48 -0.28
N ALA A 140 7.58 3.30 0.52
CA ALA A 140 8.11 3.79 1.78
C ALA A 140 8.41 2.66 2.78
N CYS A 141 7.46 1.72 2.98
CA CYS A 141 7.66 0.57 3.86
C CYS A 141 8.84 -0.29 3.42
N GLU A 142 8.90 -0.62 2.12
CA GLU A 142 9.94 -1.46 1.55
C GLU A 142 11.32 -0.77 1.58
N PHE A 143 11.38 0.55 1.39
CA PHE A 143 12.63 1.32 1.50
C PHE A 143 13.28 1.19 2.87
N TYR A 144 12.50 1.34 3.96
CA TYR A 144 13.04 1.20 5.31
C TYR A 144 13.40 -0.25 5.64
N ALA A 145 12.62 -1.22 5.17
CA ALA A 145 12.94 -2.64 5.31
C ALA A 145 14.25 -2.99 4.59
N TRP A 146 14.43 -2.49 3.36
CA TRP A 146 15.64 -2.65 2.57
C TRP A 146 16.86 -1.99 3.23
N ARG A 147 16.72 -0.78 3.77
CA ARG A 147 17.81 -0.12 4.51
C ARG A 147 18.22 -0.91 5.75
N LYS A 148 17.25 -1.45 6.50
CA LYS A 148 17.51 -2.30 7.66
C LYS A 148 18.18 -3.62 7.23
N PHE A 149 17.71 -4.24 6.15
CA PHE A 149 18.32 -5.44 5.55
C PHE A 149 19.81 -5.22 5.22
N ASN A 150 20.15 -4.07 4.64
CA ASN A 150 21.53 -3.70 4.31
C ASN A 150 22.33 -3.10 5.50
N GLY A 151 21.74 -3.01 6.70
CA GLY A 151 22.41 -2.44 7.86
C GLY A 151 22.65 -0.92 7.76
N ILE A 152 21.98 -0.22 6.83
CA ILE A 152 22.09 1.22 6.62
C ILE A 152 21.21 1.95 7.64
N SER A 153 21.55 1.78 8.92
CA SER A 153 21.01 2.60 9.99
C SER A 153 21.43 4.06 9.77
N ARG A 154 20.62 5.01 10.24
CA ARG A 154 21.06 6.40 10.33
C ARG A 154 22.32 6.37 11.18
N GLN A 155 23.48 6.71 10.63
CA GLN A 155 24.64 7.03 11.45
C GLN A 155 24.20 8.20 12.33
N THR A 156 23.79 7.91 13.55
CA THR A 156 23.85 8.87 14.64
C THR A 156 25.34 9.12 14.78
N SER A 157 25.81 10.24 14.22
CA SER A 157 27.18 10.71 14.44
C SER A 157 27.40 10.80 15.94
N SER A 158 27.99 9.76 16.52
CA SER A 158 28.53 9.77 17.88
C SER A 158 29.91 10.41 17.78
N ASP A 159 29.95 11.70 17.47
CA ASP A 159 31.15 12.52 17.63
C ASP A 159 30.70 13.90 18.09
N ALA A 160 30.34 13.94 19.37
CA ALA A 160 30.35 15.16 20.17
C ALA A 160 31.23 14.81 21.38
N ARG A 161 32.55 14.91 21.15
CA ARG A 161 33.56 15.02 22.20
C ARG A 161 33.50 16.40 22.83
#